data_AF-A0A1V5GMB9-F1
#
_entry.id   AF-A0A1V5GMB9-F1
#
_cell.length_a   1.000
_cell.length_b   1.000
_cell.length_c   1.000
_cell.angle_alpha   90.00
_cell.angle_beta   90.00
_cell.angle_gamma   90.00
#
_symmetry.space_group_name_H-M   'P 1'
#
loop_
_entity.id
_entity.type
_entity.pdbx_description
1 polymer ?
#
loop_
_entity_poly.entity_id
_entity_poly.type
_entity_poly.pdbx_seq_one_letter_code
_entity_poly.pdbx_strand_id
1 'polypeptide(L)'
;MTEFPYISGVDVGTISNKEFARFETTKASDIVIALDKSGIPFSARFGDSEIVLTYDGSYKEEVEEIIAKVSSGDYEALLRELQVYGEPDGYYRLLGEVAEVLNTTIGTLQSRPDEIQLALCKTYVNFWFCDKVTLQRELERIHTLNGRTVSDIQEYERRKEQEKAPTEPVQTADTVPTFDELYNAYQRRHANDHFTREAHKHLSEIARRRQRDEQERIIQTEERERKYRP
;
A
#
# COMPACT_ATOMS: atom_id res chain seq x y z
N MET A 1 19.08 35.22 -6.24
CA MET A 1 17.80 34.55 -5.98
C MET A 1 18.10 33.08 -5.85
N THR A 2 17.77 32.44 -4.74
CA THR A 2 17.77 30.98 -4.65
C THR A 2 16.59 30.52 -5.51
N GLU A 3 16.86 29.91 -6.67
CA GLU A 3 15.80 29.30 -7.47
C GLU A 3 15.41 27.97 -6.82
N PHE A 4 14.13 27.81 -6.53
CA PHE A 4 13.56 26.53 -6.11
C PHE A 4 12.89 25.90 -7.35
N PRO A 5 13.55 24.96 -8.03
CA PRO A 5 13.05 24.38 -9.27
C PRO A 5 11.79 23.52 -9.06
N TYR A 6 11.56 23.03 -7.84
CA TYR A 6 10.46 22.12 -7.53
C TYR A 6 9.46 22.76 -6.58
N ILE A 7 8.18 22.53 -6.86
CA ILE A 7 7.03 22.97 -6.05
C ILE A 7 6.13 21.75 -5.84
N SER A 8 5.65 21.55 -4.61
CA SER A 8 4.75 20.45 -4.26
C SER A 8 3.72 20.90 -3.20
N GLY A 9 2.64 20.12 -3.07
CA GLY A 9 1.56 20.37 -2.12
C GLY A 9 0.44 21.26 -2.67
N VAL A 10 -0.36 21.80 -1.75
CA VAL A 10 -1.51 22.66 -2.04
C VAL A 10 -1.13 24.13 -2.16
N ASP A 11 -2.07 24.94 -2.65
CA ASP A 11 -1.93 26.39 -2.62
C ASP A 11 -1.83 26.90 -1.18
N VAL A 12 -0.81 27.71 -0.88
CA VAL A 12 -0.57 28.25 0.47
C VAL A 12 -1.81 28.93 1.06
N GLY A 13 -2.63 29.59 0.24
CA GLY A 13 -3.86 30.26 0.68
C GLY A 13 -4.89 29.30 1.30
N THR A 14 -4.85 28.01 0.95
CA THR A 14 -5.79 26.99 1.45
C THR A 14 -5.44 26.45 2.84
N ILE A 15 -4.20 26.66 3.29
CA ILE A 15 -3.74 26.22 4.63
C ILE A 15 -4.21 27.23 5.67
N SER A 16 -5.01 26.78 6.64
CA SER A 16 -5.60 27.69 7.64
C SER A 16 -4.59 28.08 8.71
N ASN A 17 -4.07 27.10 9.46
CA ASN A 17 -3.14 27.31 10.55
C ASN A 17 -1.69 27.23 10.04
N LYS A 18 -1.18 28.28 9.40
CA LYS A 18 0.13 28.21 8.72
C LYS A 18 1.29 28.19 9.70
N GLU A 19 2.09 27.13 9.67
CA GLU A 19 3.45 27.10 10.19
C GLU A 19 4.48 27.09 9.05
N PHE A 20 5.68 27.60 9.35
CA PHE A 20 6.74 27.78 8.37
C PHE A 20 8.01 27.09 8.85
N ALA A 21 8.62 26.29 7.98
CA ALA A 21 9.93 25.69 8.19
C ALA A 21 10.82 25.93 6.97
N ARG A 22 12.09 26.22 7.21
CA ARG A 22 13.11 26.36 6.17
C ARG A 22 14.41 25.77 6.69
N PHE A 23 14.98 24.85 5.96
CA PHE A 23 16.20 24.17 6.35
C PHE A 23 16.93 23.57 5.16
N GLU A 24 18.24 23.36 5.34
CA GLU A 24 19.09 22.70 4.37
C GLU A 24 18.89 21.19 4.44
N THR A 25 18.67 20.56 3.29
CA THR A 25 18.55 19.11 3.17
C THR A 25 18.72 18.69 1.72
N THR A 26 19.36 17.55 1.50
CA THR A 26 19.43 16.89 0.19
C THR A 26 18.29 15.90 -0.03
N LYS A 27 17.44 15.70 0.98
CA LYS A 27 16.32 14.74 0.98
C LYS A 27 14.95 15.43 0.94
N ALA A 28 14.88 16.60 0.32
CA ALA A 28 13.66 17.38 0.23
C ALA A 28 12.51 16.61 -0.44
N SER A 29 12.82 15.78 -1.45
CA SER A 29 11.86 14.90 -2.13
C SER A 29 11.20 13.91 -1.17
N ASP A 30 11.98 13.29 -0.29
CA ASP A 30 11.47 12.25 0.62
C ASP A 30 10.53 12.85 1.67
N ILE A 31 10.84 14.07 2.13
CA ILE A 31 9.99 14.84 3.05
C ILE A 31 8.65 15.14 2.38
N VAL A 32 8.64 15.72 1.17
CA VAL A 32 7.37 16.09 0.53
C VAL A 32 6.52 14.86 0.18
N ILE A 33 7.14 13.74 -0.21
CA ILE A 33 6.42 12.48 -0.46
C ILE A 33 5.81 11.93 0.84
N ALA A 34 6.54 11.99 1.95
CA ALA A 34 6.04 11.51 3.24
C ALA A 34 4.87 12.37 3.75
N LEU A 35 4.98 13.70 3.67
CA LEU A 35 3.90 14.63 4.04
C LEU A 35 2.62 14.36 3.26
N ASP A 36 2.76 14.12 1.95
CA ASP A 36 1.63 13.86 1.07
C ASP A 36 0.98 12.49 1.34
N LYS A 37 1.79 11.44 1.56
CA LYS A 37 1.30 10.12 2.02
C LYS A 37 0.58 10.19 3.37
N SER A 38 1.04 11.05 4.26
CA SER A 38 0.40 11.33 5.55
C SER A 38 -0.90 12.14 5.42
N GLY A 39 -1.16 12.76 4.26
CA GLY A 39 -2.33 13.60 4.04
C GLY A 39 -2.27 14.92 4.81
N ILE A 40 -1.06 15.38 5.13
CA ILE A 40 -0.82 16.64 5.82
C ILE A 40 -0.97 17.77 4.81
N PRO A 41 -1.78 18.81 5.06
CA PRO A 41 -1.84 19.96 4.17
C PRO A 41 -0.52 20.75 4.22
N PHE A 42 0.20 20.78 3.10
CA PHE A 42 1.47 21.51 2.99
C PHE A 42 1.62 22.19 1.64
N SER A 43 2.56 23.14 1.56
CA SER A 43 3.06 23.76 0.36
C SER A 43 4.57 23.88 0.48
N ALA A 44 5.30 23.29 -0.45
CA ALA A 44 6.75 23.24 -0.42
C ALA A 44 7.34 23.81 -1.69
N ARG A 45 8.47 24.51 -1.55
CA ARG A 45 9.39 24.84 -2.63
C ARG A 45 10.76 24.32 -2.26
N PHE A 46 11.41 23.59 -3.14
CA PHE A 46 12.69 22.97 -2.83
C PHE A 46 13.60 22.86 -4.05
N GLY A 47 14.89 22.77 -3.74
CA GLY A 47 15.95 22.41 -4.69
C GLY A 47 16.78 21.27 -4.10
N ASP A 48 17.99 21.10 -4.61
CA ASP A 48 18.82 19.94 -4.25
C ASP A 48 19.45 20.04 -2.86
N SER A 49 19.42 21.21 -2.22
CA SER A 49 20.08 21.46 -0.93
C SER A 49 19.22 22.16 0.11
N GLU A 50 18.00 22.58 -0.24
CA GLU A 50 17.17 23.41 0.63
C GLU A 50 15.68 23.19 0.33
N ILE A 51 14.89 23.20 1.40
CA ILE A 51 13.43 23.20 1.34
C ILE A 51 12.85 24.38 2.12
N VAL A 52 11.83 25.00 1.55
CA VAL A 52 10.94 25.96 2.19
C VAL A 52 9.56 25.33 2.25
N LEU A 53 9.10 25.07 3.46
CA LEU A 53 7.86 24.37 3.75
C LEU A 53 6.89 25.30 4.50
N THR A 54 5.65 25.34 4.03
CA THR A 54 4.51 25.87 4.79
C THR A 54 3.53 24.72 5.00
N TYR A 55 3.07 24.49 6.22
CA TYR A 55 2.16 23.39 6.52
C TYR A 55 1.09 23.80 7.53
N ASP A 56 0.07 22.96 7.69
CA ASP A 56 -0.93 23.14 8.73
C ASP A 56 -0.33 22.75 10.09
N GLY A 57 -0.12 23.74 10.96
CA GLY A 57 0.47 23.62 12.29
C GLY A 57 -0.32 22.75 13.25
N SER A 58 -1.54 22.33 12.91
CA SER A 58 -2.22 21.26 13.63
C SER A 58 -1.51 19.90 13.52
N TYR A 59 -0.61 19.73 12.54
CA TYR A 59 0.18 18.52 12.30
C TYR A 59 1.66 18.69 12.68
N LYS A 60 1.98 19.64 13.57
CA LYS A 60 3.37 19.99 13.87
C LYS A 60 4.20 18.79 14.34
N GLU A 61 3.65 17.99 15.24
CA GLU A 61 4.35 16.82 15.79
C GLU A 61 4.64 15.78 14.69
N GLU A 62 3.68 15.54 13.80
CA GLU A 62 3.82 14.63 12.66
C GLU A 62 4.86 15.13 11.65
N VAL A 63 4.86 16.43 11.36
CA VAL A 63 5.84 17.05 10.46
C VAL A 63 7.25 16.95 11.05
N GLU A 64 7.41 17.23 12.35
CA GLU A 64 8.70 17.10 13.04
C GLU A 64 9.19 15.64 13.06
N GLU A 65 8.29 14.67 13.28
CA GLU A 65 8.60 13.24 13.20
C GLU A 65 9.11 12.85 11.80
N ILE A 66 8.39 13.25 10.75
CA ILE A 66 8.76 12.97 9.35
C ILE A 66 10.14 13.54 9.02
N ILE A 67 10.38 14.80 9.37
CA ILE A 67 11.66 15.47 9.12
C ILE A 67 12.80 14.76 9.87
N ALA A 68 12.58 14.39 11.14
CA ALA A 68 13.56 13.67 11.94
C ALA A 68 13.90 12.31 11.32
N LYS A 69 12.89 11.53 10.92
CA LYS A 69 13.07 10.23 10.26
C LYS A 69 13.85 10.34 8.95
N VAL A 70 13.49 11.28 8.08
CA VAL A 70 14.20 11.47 6.81
C VAL A 70 15.67 11.84 7.07
N SER A 71 15.92 12.65 8.08
CA SER A 71 17.25 13.15 8.40
C SER A 71 18.14 12.14 9.14
N SER A 72 17.59 11.07 9.72
CA SER A 72 18.36 10.16 10.59
C SER A 72 19.32 9.23 9.83
N GLY A 73 18.99 8.88 8.58
CA GLY A 73 19.76 7.90 7.81
C GLY A 73 19.42 6.43 8.12
N ASP A 74 18.47 6.20 9.03
CA ASP A 74 18.07 4.86 9.46
C ASP A 74 17.37 4.08 8.34
N TYR A 75 16.63 4.78 7.46
CA TYR A 75 15.99 4.15 6.32
C TYR A 75 17.00 3.51 5.36
N GLU A 76 18.10 4.20 5.06
CA GLU A 76 19.15 3.64 4.21
C GLU A 76 19.89 2.49 4.88
N ALA A 77 20.02 2.50 6.21
CA ALA A 77 20.54 1.36 6.96
C ALA A 77 19.60 0.15 6.85
N LEU A 78 18.30 0.37 7.06
CA LEU A 78 17.26 -0.64 6.87
C LEU A 78 17.31 -1.24 5.46
N LEU A 79 17.37 -0.42 4.42
CA LEU A 79 17.44 -0.92 3.04
C LEU A 79 18.69 -1.76 2.77
N ARG A 80 19.85 -1.37 3.31
CA ARG A 80 21.09 -2.17 3.20
C ARG A 80 20.93 -3.52 3.89
N GLU A 81 20.34 -3.55 5.07
CA GLU A 81 20.08 -4.80 5.79
C GLU A 81 19.15 -5.73 5.00
N LEU A 82 18.06 -5.20 4.43
CA LEU A 82 17.15 -5.98 3.60
C LEU A 82 17.84 -6.56 2.34
N GLN A 83 18.76 -5.82 1.73
CA GLN A 83 19.51 -6.26 0.54
C GLN A 83 20.53 -7.37 0.85
N VAL A 84 21.17 -7.36 2.02
CA VAL A 84 22.21 -8.33 2.41
C VAL A 84 21.68 -9.76 2.43
N TYR A 85 20.39 -9.95 2.69
CA TYR A 85 19.87 -11.27 3.01
C TYR A 85 19.39 -12.12 1.83
N GLY A 86 19.25 -11.55 0.63
CA GLY A 86 18.80 -12.31 -0.55
C GLY A 86 17.46 -13.03 -0.37
N GLU A 87 16.94 -13.63 -1.44
CA GLU A 87 15.68 -14.38 -1.41
C GLU A 87 15.73 -15.62 -0.49
N PRO A 88 14.61 -16.00 0.17
CA PRO A 88 13.25 -15.84 -0.36
C PRO A 88 12.51 -14.52 -0.10
N ASP A 89 12.81 -13.73 0.94
CA ASP A 89 12.41 -12.31 1.01
C ASP A 89 12.93 -11.69 2.31
N GLY A 90 13.91 -10.78 2.24
CA GLY A 90 14.49 -10.13 3.43
C GLY A 90 13.45 -9.39 4.29
N TYR A 91 12.31 -9.04 3.70
CA TYR A 91 11.20 -8.32 4.32
C TYR A 91 10.58 -9.04 5.51
N TYR A 92 10.57 -10.38 5.56
CA TYR A 92 9.97 -11.11 6.69
C TYR A 92 10.63 -10.82 8.05
N ARG A 93 11.87 -10.29 8.06
CA ARG A 93 12.51 -9.82 9.30
C ARG A 93 11.73 -8.69 9.97
N LEU A 94 11.02 -7.89 9.17
CA LEU A 94 10.27 -6.74 9.62
C LEU A 94 8.97 -7.09 10.34
N LEU A 95 8.63 -8.37 10.47
CA LEU A 95 7.43 -8.79 11.19
C LEU A 95 7.48 -8.39 12.67
N GLY A 96 8.67 -8.27 13.27
CA GLY A 96 8.82 -7.77 14.64
C GLY A 96 8.37 -6.33 14.77
N GLU A 97 8.91 -5.47 13.92
CA GLU A 97 8.67 -4.04 13.85
C GLU A 97 7.22 -3.75 13.45
N VAL A 98 6.68 -4.50 12.49
CA VAL A 98 5.26 -4.42 12.12
C VAL A 98 4.37 -4.80 13.30
N ALA A 99 4.70 -5.87 14.05
CA ALA A 99 3.92 -6.29 15.20
C ALA A 99 3.91 -5.22 16.30
N GLU A 100 5.05 -4.56 16.53
CA GLU A 100 5.18 -3.44 17.46
C GLU A 100 4.31 -2.25 17.04
N VAL A 101 4.35 -1.83 15.76
CA VAL A 101 3.52 -0.72 15.26
C VAL A 101 2.03 -1.03 15.38
N LEU A 102 1.62 -2.27 15.09
CA LEU A 102 0.24 -2.73 15.19
C LEU A 102 -0.22 -3.06 16.61
N ASN A 103 0.66 -2.94 17.62
CA ASN A 103 0.40 -3.36 18.99
C ASN A 103 -0.14 -4.81 19.09
N THR A 104 0.45 -5.72 18.31
CA THR A 104 0.07 -7.14 18.24
C THR A 104 1.29 -8.03 18.46
N THR A 105 1.11 -9.35 18.43
CA THR A 105 2.24 -10.28 18.58
C THR A 105 2.76 -10.72 17.22
N ILE A 106 4.06 -11.04 17.16
CA ILE A 106 4.68 -11.65 15.97
C ILE A 106 3.93 -12.93 15.57
N GLY A 107 3.55 -13.76 16.55
CA GLY A 107 2.76 -14.98 16.32
C GLY A 107 1.40 -14.71 15.67
N THR A 108 0.74 -13.60 16.03
CA THR A 108 -0.50 -13.16 15.37
C THR A 108 -0.27 -12.90 13.89
N LEU A 109 0.83 -12.21 13.54
CA LEU A 109 1.16 -11.92 12.13
C LEU A 109 1.62 -13.17 11.38
N GLN A 110 2.41 -14.04 12.01
CA GLN A 110 2.87 -15.31 11.43
C GLN A 110 1.72 -16.30 11.18
N SER A 111 0.61 -16.19 11.90
CA SER A 111 -0.59 -17.01 11.64
C SER A 111 -1.35 -16.62 10.36
N ARG A 112 -0.95 -15.51 9.71
CA ARG A 112 -1.58 -15.01 8.49
C ARG A 112 -0.95 -15.67 7.25
N PRO A 113 -1.65 -15.72 6.11
CA PRO A 113 -1.04 -16.14 4.84
C PRO A 113 0.23 -15.34 4.52
N ASP A 114 1.22 -16.00 3.90
CA ASP A 114 2.54 -15.41 3.56
C ASP A 114 2.42 -14.12 2.75
N GLU A 115 1.46 -14.06 1.83
CA GLU A 115 1.15 -12.84 1.06
C GLU A 115 0.79 -11.64 1.93
N ILE A 116 0.02 -11.87 3.01
CA ILE A 116 -0.37 -10.82 3.96
C ILE A 116 0.83 -10.41 4.81
N GLN A 117 1.61 -11.38 5.27
CA GLN A 117 2.84 -11.11 6.02
C GLN A 117 3.79 -10.24 5.18
N LEU A 118 4.00 -10.61 3.92
CA LEU A 118 4.86 -9.88 3.01
C LEU A 118 4.31 -8.50 2.66
N ALA A 119 3.01 -8.38 2.43
CA ALA A 119 2.35 -7.10 2.17
C ALA A 119 2.47 -6.13 3.35
N LEU A 120 2.39 -6.63 4.59
CA LEU A 120 2.62 -5.85 5.79
C LEU A 120 4.06 -5.32 5.84
N CYS A 121 5.05 -6.19 5.65
CA CYS A 121 6.46 -5.80 5.69
C CYS A 121 6.84 -4.83 4.56
N LYS A 122 6.34 -5.04 3.33
CA LYS A 122 6.55 -4.10 2.21
C LYS A 122 5.89 -2.74 2.48
N THR A 123 4.69 -2.74 3.07
CA THR A 123 3.99 -1.50 3.45
C THR A 123 4.73 -0.76 4.54
N TYR A 124 5.29 -1.46 5.52
CA TYR A 124 6.12 -0.84 6.56
C TYR A 124 7.29 -0.06 5.95
N VAL A 125 8.01 -0.66 4.99
CA VAL A 125 9.11 0.01 4.29
C VAL A 125 8.62 1.19 3.45
N ASN A 126 7.48 1.04 2.77
CA ASN A 126 6.93 2.08 1.88
C ASN A 126 6.43 3.33 2.62
N PHE A 127 6.01 3.17 3.87
CA PHE A 127 5.50 4.23 4.73
C PHE A 127 6.46 4.59 5.87
N TRP A 128 7.70 4.08 5.83
CA TRP A 128 8.66 4.25 6.92
C TRP A 128 8.87 5.72 7.31
N PHE A 129 8.99 6.62 6.34
CA PHE A 129 9.17 8.05 6.56
C PHE A 129 7.93 8.77 7.09
N CYS A 130 6.73 8.17 6.98
CA CYS A 130 5.50 8.81 7.43
C CYS A 130 5.43 8.86 8.97
N ASP A 131 4.55 9.71 9.48
CA ASP A 131 4.23 9.76 10.91
C ASP A 131 3.68 8.41 11.42
N LYS A 132 3.80 8.18 12.72
CA LYS A 132 3.38 6.91 13.34
C LYS A 132 1.91 6.58 13.10
N VAL A 133 1.03 7.58 13.11
CA VAL A 133 -0.42 7.38 12.96
C VAL A 133 -0.73 6.91 11.54
N THR A 134 -0.12 7.54 10.53
CA THR A 134 -0.24 7.13 9.14
C THR A 134 0.30 5.72 8.92
N LEU A 135 1.51 5.43 9.40
CA LEU A 135 2.12 4.10 9.24
C LEU A 135 1.22 3.02 9.86
N GLN A 136 0.74 3.22 11.08
CA GLN A 136 -0.14 2.28 11.76
C GLN A 136 -1.45 2.07 10.97
N ARG A 137 -2.09 3.16 10.52
CA ARG A 137 -3.34 3.10 9.73
C ARG A 137 -3.19 2.27 8.47
N GLU A 138 -2.10 2.42 7.73
CA GLU A 138 -1.89 1.69 6.48
C GLU A 138 -1.59 0.20 6.74
N LEU A 139 -0.87 -0.12 7.81
CA LEU A 139 -0.67 -1.51 8.24
C LEU A 139 -1.97 -2.15 8.73
N GLU A 140 -2.82 -1.43 9.47
CA GLU A 140 -4.11 -1.93 9.95
C GLU A 140 -5.06 -2.28 8.80
N ARG A 141 -5.05 -1.51 7.70
CA ARG A 141 -5.81 -1.83 6.48
C ARG A 141 -5.44 -3.19 5.90
N ILE A 142 -4.16 -3.53 5.91
CA ILE A 142 -3.69 -4.83 5.43
C ILE A 142 -4.00 -5.92 6.44
N HIS A 143 -3.79 -5.64 7.73
CA HIS A 143 -4.06 -6.58 8.81
C HIS A 143 -5.54 -7.02 8.84
N THR A 144 -6.45 -6.08 8.57
CA THR A 144 -7.91 -6.30 8.56
C THR A 144 -8.44 -6.96 7.28
N LEU A 145 -7.62 -7.18 6.25
CA LEU A 145 -8.02 -7.98 5.08
C LEU A 145 -8.46 -9.37 5.56
N ASN A 146 -9.72 -9.74 5.34
CA ASN A 146 -10.23 -11.03 5.81
C ASN A 146 -9.52 -12.18 5.08
N GLY A 147 -9.01 -13.15 5.84
CA GLY A 147 -8.35 -14.35 5.29
C GLY A 147 -9.26 -15.19 4.38
N ARG A 148 -10.59 -15.10 4.53
CA ARG A 148 -11.56 -15.71 3.61
C ARG A 148 -11.44 -15.16 2.19
N THR A 149 -11.31 -13.85 2.03
CA THR A 149 -11.13 -13.23 0.71
C THR A 149 -9.86 -13.72 0.03
N VAL A 150 -8.79 -13.92 0.80
CA VAL A 150 -7.50 -14.44 0.30
C VAL A 150 -7.59 -15.92 -0.05
N SER A 151 -8.20 -16.75 0.81
CA SER A 151 -8.44 -18.18 0.50
C SER A 151 -9.35 -18.37 -0.71
N ASP A 152 -10.42 -17.59 -0.85
CA ASP A 152 -11.34 -17.67 -1.99
C ASP A 152 -10.62 -17.29 -3.30
N ILE A 153 -9.69 -16.33 -3.26
CA ILE A 153 -8.83 -15.96 -4.39
C ILE A 153 -7.84 -17.09 -4.72
N GLN A 154 -7.17 -17.66 -3.73
CA GLN A 154 -6.21 -18.76 -3.92
C GLN A 154 -6.87 -20.08 -4.37
N GLU A 155 -8.09 -20.39 -3.91
CA GLU A 155 -8.85 -21.55 -4.36
C GLU A 155 -9.32 -21.39 -5.80
N TYR A 156 -9.71 -20.18 -6.20
CA TYR A 156 -10.03 -19.85 -7.58
C TYR A 156 -8.81 -20.05 -8.49
N GLU A 157 -7.63 -19.61 -8.08
CA GLU A 157 -6.38 -19.80 -8.81
C GLU A 157 -5.99 -21.28 -8.91
N ARG A 158 -6.07 -22.04 -7.81
CA ARG A 158 -5.84 -23.49 -7.83
C ARG A 158 -6.81 -24.25 -8.72
N ARG A 159 -8.09 -23.88 -8.76
CA ARG A 159 -9.09 -24.49 -9.65
C ARG A 159 -8.80 -24.17 -11.12
N LYS A 160 -8.36 -22.94 -11.41
CA LYS A 160 -7.98 -22.49 -12.75
C LYS A 160 -6.70 -23.17 -13.27
N GLU A 161 -5.75 -23.48 -12.38
CA GLU A 161 -4.55 -24.26 -12.70
C GLU A 161 -4.84 -25.75 -12.87
N GLN A 162 -5.73 -26.33 -12.06
CA GLN A 162 -6.17 -27.71 -12.19
C GLN A 162 -7.01 -27.96 -13.46
N GLU A 163 -7.72 -26.95 -13.96
CA GLU A 163 -8.39 -27.00 -15.26
C GLU A 163 -7.41 -26.94 -16.46
N LYS A 164 -6.11 -26.71 -16.22
CA LYS A 164 -5.06 -26.76 -17.25
C LYS A 164 -4.20 -28.04 -17.12
N ALA A 165 -4.74 -29.17 -17.59
CA ALA A 165 -3.96 -30.34 -18.01
C ALA A 165 -4.52 -30.88 -19.35
N PRO A 166 -3.69 -31.46 -20.21
CA PRO A 166 -3.13 -30.78 -21.38
C PRO A 166 -3.93 -31.06 -22.66
N THR A 167 -4.10 -30.05 -23.51
CA THR A 167 -4.39 -30.27 -24.93
C THR A 167 -3.61 -29.24 -25.75
N GLU A 168 -3.09 -29.72 -26.87
CA GLU A 168 -2.06 -29.22 -27.79
C GLU A 168 -1.95 -27.71 -28.06
N PRO A 169 -0.76 -27.24 -28.50
CA PRO A 169 -0.38 -25.83 -28.44
C PRO A 169 -1.08 -25.03 -29.53
N VAL A 170 -1.97 -24.12 -29.13
CA VAL A 170 -2.49 -23.07 -29.99
C VAL A 170 -1.87 -21.75 -29.56
N GLN A 171 -1.09 -21.16 -30.46
CA GLN A 171 -0.66 -19.78 -30.36
C GLN A 171 -1.88 -18.87 -30.42
N THR A 172 -2.17 -18.14 -29.34
CA THR A 172 -2.96 -16.91 -29.42
C THR A 172 -2.36 -15.88 -28.47
N ALA A 173 -2.01 -14.75 -29.08
CA ALA A 173 -1.66 -13.50 -28.42
C ALA A 173 -2.82 -13.02 -27.55
N ASP A 174 -2.56 -12.92 -26.25
CA ASP A 174 -3.01 -11.91 -25.28
C ASP A 174 -2.92 -12.54 -23.89
N THR A 175 -1.71 -12.50 -23.35
CA THR A 175 -1.43 -12.87 -21.96
C THR A 175 -2.13 -11.89 -21.03
N VAL A 176 -3.18 -12.35 -20.35
CA VAL A 176 -3.79 -11.61 -19.24
C VAL A 176 -2.77 -11.59 -18.08
N PRO A 177 -2.39 -10.40 -17.55
CA PRO A 177 -1.34 -10.30 -16.54
C PRO A 177 -1.74 -10.93 -15.19
N THR A 178 -0.79 -11.60 -14.54
CA THR A 178 -0.87 -12.19 -13.19
C THR A 178 -1.01 -11.12 -12.09
N PHE A 179 -1.40 -11.50 -10.86
CA PHE A 179 -1.52 -10.54 -9.74
C PHE A 179 -0.19 -9.84 -9.43
N ASP A 180 0.94 -10.57 -9.47
CA ASP A 180 2.27 -9.96 -9.35
C ASP A 180 2.57 -9.02 -10.53
N GLU A 181 2.17 -9.35 -11.75
CA GLU A 181 2.33 -8.46 -12.90
C GLU A 181 1.40 -7.25 -12.80
N LEU A 182 0.18 -7.40 -12.26
CA LEU A 182 -0.76 -6.30 -12.04
C LEU A 182 -0.33 -5.43 -10.86
N TYR A 183 0.18 -6.00 -9.77
CA TYR A 183 0.71 -5.28 -8.60
C TYR A 183 2.02 -4.57 -8.94
N ASN A 184 2.92 -5.23 -9.67
CA ASN A 184 4.14 -4.61 -10.16
C ASN A 184 3.88 -3.61 -11.30
N ALA A 185 2.92 -3.86 -12.20
CA ALA A 185 2.50 -2.88 -13.21
C ALA A 185 1.74 -1.71 -12.57
N TYR A 186 1.00 -1.95 -11.49
CA TYR A 186 0.34 -0.92 -10.70
C TYR A 186 1.37 -0.07 -9.95
N GLN A 187 2.34 -0.68 -9.25
CA GLN A 187 3.44 0.06 -8.62
C GLN A 187 4.32 0.79 -9.65
N ARG A 188 4.55 0.22 -10.85
CA ARG A 188 5.28 0.91 -11.94
C ARG A 188 4.47 2.03 -12.61
N ARG A 189 3.14 1.92 -12.69
CA ARG A 189 2.25 2.95 -13.27
C ARG A 189 1.85 4.04 -12.26
N HIS A 190 1.87 3.73 -10.97
CA HIS A 190 1.42 4.60 -9.87
C HIS A 190 2.52 4.92 -8.86
N ALA A 191 3.79 4.88 -9.29
CA ALA A 191 4.92 5.36 -8.49
C ALA A 191 4.75 6.82 -8.02
N ASN A 192 3.81 7.58 -8.63
CA ASN A 192 3.45 8.96 -8.28
C ASN A 192 1.95 9.20 -8.06
N ASP A 193 1.09 8.18 -7.94
CA ASP A 193 -0.35 8.42 -7.76
C ASP A 193 -0.97 7.59 -6.62
N HIS A 194 -1.58 8.34 -5.71
CA HIS A 194 -1.99 7.95 -4.37
C HIS A 194 -3.10 6.91 -4.36
N PHE A 195 -3.01 6.01 -3.38
CA PHE A 195 -4.03 5.03 -3.05
C PHE A 195 -5.29 5.74 -2.53
N THR A 196 -6.19 6.15 -3.43
CA THR A 196 -7.42 6.84 -3.05
C THR A 196 -8.49 5.86 -2.59
N ARG A 197 -9.29 6.31 -1.62
CA ARG A 197 -10.52 5.69 -1.08
C ARG A 197 -11.46 5.12 -2.15
N GLU A 198 -11.41 5.65 -3.37
CA GLU A 198 -12.19 5.20 -4.53
C GLU A 198 -11.73 3.84 -5.07
N ALA A 199 -10.42 3.55 -5.09
CA ALA A 199 -9.91 2.25 -5.54
C ALA A 199 -10.37 1.12 -4.61
N HIS A 200 -10.30 1.34 -3.30
CA HIS A 200 -10.84 0.42 -2.30
C HIS A 200 -12.35 0.24 -2.39
N LYS A 201 -13.09 1.33 -2.63
CA LYS A 201 -14.55 1.29 -2.80
C LYS A 201 -14.92 0.49 -4.04
N HIS A 202 -14.22 0.71 -5.15
CA HIS A 202 -14.42 0.03 -6.43
C HIS A 202 -14.16 -1.49 -6.31
N LEU A 203 -13.05 -1.89 -5.69
CA LEU A 203 -12.73 -3.30 -5.45
C LEU A 203 -13.77 -3.97 -4.52
N SER A 204 -14.20 -3.27 -3.48
CA SER A 204 -15.27 -3.74 -2.57
C SER A 204 -16.62 -3.89 -3.29
N GLU A 205 -16.91 -3.02 -4.24
CA GLU A 205 -18.16 -3.03 -5.00
C GLU A 205 -18.20 -4.18 -6.03
N ILE A 206 -17.06 -4.48 -6.67
CA ILE A 206 -16.91 -5.65 -7.54
C ILE A 206 -17.13 -6.94 -6.76
N ALA A 207 -16.55 -7.06 -5.55
CA ALA A 207 -16.74 -8.23 -4.69
C ALA A 207 -18.21 -8.45 -4.29
N ARG A 208 -18.95 -7.37 -3.97
CA ARG A 208 -20.38 -7.43 -3.63
C ARG A 208 -21.28 -7.78 -4.80
N ARG A 209 -20.94 -7.38 -6.03
CA ARG A 209 -21.71 -7.77 -7.23
C ARG A 209 -21.58 -9.28 -7.47
N ARG A 210 -20.38 -9.83 -7.36
CA ARG A 210 -20.13 -11.27 -7.52
C ARG A 210 -20.83 -12.14 -6.48
N GLN A 211 -20.89 -11.70 -5.21
CA GLN A 211 -21.66 -12.42 -4.18
C GLN A 211 -23.17 -12.48 -4.50
N ARG A 212 -23.72 -11.41 -5.09
CA ARG A 212 -25.13 -11.41 -5.54
C ARG A 212 -25.34 -12.33 -6.72
N ASP A 213 -24.46 -12.28 -7.72
CA ASP A 213 -24.56 -13.14 -8.90
C ASP A 213 -24.42 -14.63 -8.54
N GLU A 214 -23.56 -14.97 -7.57
CA GLU A 214 -23.41 -16.33 -7.03
C GLU A 214 -24.67 -16.78 -6.27
N GLN A 215 -25.24 -15.93 -5.43
CA GLN A 215 -26.49 -16.23 -4.72
C GLN A 215 -27.67 -16.41 -5.67
N GLU A 216 -27.79 -15.58 -6.71
CA GLU A 216 -28.82 -15.71 -7.73
C GLU A 216 -28.66 -17.01 -8.52
N ARG A 217 -27.43 -17.42 -8.84
CA ARG A 217 -27.17 -18.73 -9.47
C ARG A 217 -27.56 -19.89 -8.57
N ILE A 218 -27.27 -19.82 -7.27
CA ILE A 218 -27.67 -20.87 -6.31
C ILE A 218 -29.20 -20.97 -6.24
N ILE A 219 -29.90 -19.83 -6.13
CA ILE A 219 -31.37 -19.79 -6.10
C ILE A 219 -31.98 -20.36 -7.39
N GLN A 220 -31.46 -20.00 -8.56
CA GLN A 220 -31.93 -20.53 -9.84
C GLN A 220 -31.69 -22.04 -9.98
N THR A 221 -30.61 -22.55 -9.37
CA THR A 221 -30.28 -23.98 -9.39
C THR A 221 -31.20 -24.75 -8.45
N GLU A 222 -31.45 -24.24 -7.24
CA GLU A 222 -32.43 -24.81 -6.30
C GLU A 222 -33.87 -24.78 -6.83
N GLU A 223 -34.27 -23.71 -7.52
CA GLU A 223 -35.59 -23.62 -8.17
C GLU A 223 -35.74 -24.62 -9.31
N ARG A 224 -34.69 -24.86 -10.10
CA ARG A 224 -34.68 -25.92 -11.12
C ARG A 224 -34.81 -27.29 -10.48
N GLU A 225 -34.07 -27.57 -9.41
CA GLU A 225 -34.13 -28.87 -8.72
C GLU A 225 -35.49 -29.12 -8.07
N ARG A 226 -36.16 -28.09 -7.52
CA ARG A 226 -37.54 -28.21 -7.02
C ARG A 226 -38.56 -28.48 -8.13
N LYS A 227 -38.32 -27.97 -9.35
CA LYS A 227 -39.22 -28.13 -10.50
C LYS A 227 -39.11 -29.51 -11.17
N TYR A 228 -37.99 -30.21 -10.97
CA TYR A 228 -37.73 -31.55 -11.51
C TYR A 228 -37.72 -32.65 -10.44
N ARG A 229 -38.16 -32.36 -9.21
CA ARG A 229 -38.36 -33.38 -8.18
C ARG A 229 -39.70 -34.12 -8.44
N PRO A 230 -39.69 -35.46 -8.62
CA PRO A 230 -40.90 -36.26 -8.87
C PRO A 230 -41.84 -36.33 -7.66
#